data_AF-A0A5B8I4G8-F1
#
_entry.id   AF-A0A5B8I4G8-F1
#
_cell.length_a   1.000
_cell.length_b   1.000
_cell.length_c   1.000
_cell.angle_alpha   90.00
_cell.angle_beta   90.00
_cell.angle_gamma   90.00
#
_symmetry.space_group_name_H-M   'P 1'
#
loop_
_entity.id
_entity.type
_entity.pdbx_description
1 polymer ?
#
loop_
_entity_poly.entity_id
_entity_poly.type
_entity_poly.pdbx_seq_one_letter_code
_entity_poly.pdbx_strand_id
1 'polypeptide(L)'
;MSSSADFATEEVVVENNLLSAKRSQERYEKLAACNGDKACVAEVRREFGPESDEQRQRVETCSSAADCYTVEQGLKSMRAEYSQQEAALAEKARTQGVGSLSEAEQKEWIAARSALTELDSQINLSLHRAQTMGGSAEVSAEITNVMGHAAIASAAGVAGGISKATSKESVTTGQNSPIVPGGGLAAHEAAGGHLIDRHVGKTEAELLNRVSTGNVKTASSFTDRATAEAVTSRAIDGNQSKIRDYLSGSQKAYLEIDYQSSSPIGISVSRGAPSATQVTNARIVIARDPSMPTGYRIVTGYPTP
;
A
#
# COMPACT_ATOMS: atom_id res chain seq x y z
N MET A 1 15.38 11.12 -44.98
CA MET A 1 14.21 11.68 -44.29
C MET A 1 13.88 10.73 -43.16
N SER A 2 14.28 11.12 -41.94
CA SER A 2 14.15 10.33 -40.71
C SER A 2 12.69 10.22 -40.30
N SER A 3 12.22 8.99 -40.04
CA SER A 3 11.01 8.75 -39.26
C SER A 3 11.47 8.17 -37.93
N SER A 4 11.26 8.93 -36.87
CA SER A 4 11.73 8.69 -35.52
C SER A 4 11.16 7.38 -34.97
N ALA A 5 12.07 6.53 -34.49
CA ALA A 5 11.74 5.40 -33.63
C ALA A 5 11.36 5.95 -32.25
N ASP A 6 10.13 5.67 -31.81
CA ASP A 6 9.70 5.89 -30.43
C ASP A 6 10.40 4.87 -29.54
N PHE A 7 11.45 5.34 -28.86
CA PHE A 7 12.10 4.66 -27.75
C PHE A 7 11.24 4.86 -26.50
N ALA A 8 10.18 4.07 -26.36
CA ALA A 8 9.53 3.89 -25.06
C ALA A 8 10.43 2.99 -24.21
N THR A 9 11.06 3.57 -23.20
CA THR A 9 11.82 2.82 -22.19
C THR A 9 10.86 1.93 -21.41
N GLU A 10 10.93 0.63 -21.64
CA GLU A 10 10.28 -0.41 -20.84
C GLU A 10 10.74 -0.30 -19.39
N GLU A 11 9.89 0.34 -18.60
CA GLU A 11 9.85 0.27 -17.15
C GLU A 11 9.60 -1.19 -16.76
N VAL A 12 10.38 -1.72 -15.82
CA VAL A 12 10.09 -3.02 -15.19
C VAL A 12 8.81 -2.84 -14.38
N VAL A 13 7.66 -3.04 -15.03
CA VAL A 13 6.35 -3.02 -14.38
C VAL A 13 6.31 -4.24 -13.46
N VAL A 14 6.46 -4.01 -12.16
CA VAL A 14 6.10 -5.02 -11.15
C VAL A 14 4.59 -5.14 -11.21
N GLU A 15 4.09 -6.08 -12.02
CA GLU A 15 2.68 -6.41 -12.05
C GLU A 15 2.31 -7.08 -10.74
N ASN A 16 1.57 -6.37 -9.88
CA ASN A 16 0.90 -6.97 -8.74
C ASN A 16 -0.24 -7.84 -9.30
N ASN A 17 0.03 -9.12 -9.48
CA ASN A 17 -0.88 -10.05 -10.13
C ASN A 17 -1.85 -10.67 -9.11
N LEU A 18 -3.15 -10.67 -9.41
CA LEU A 18 -4.17 -11.37 -8.64
C LEU A 18 -4.39 -12.78 -9.22
N LEU A 19 -3.31 -13.57 -9.24
CA LEU A 19 -3.37 -14.96 -9.70
C LEU A 19 -3.44 -15.91 -8.51
N SER A 20 -3.98 -17.11 -8.69
CA SER A 20 -3.80 -18.18 -7.68
C SER A 20 -2.30 -18.48 -7.48
N ALA A 21 -1.93 -19.02 -6.32
CA ALA A 21 -0.53 -19.32 -6.00
C ALA A 21 0.13 -20.19 -7.09
N LYS A 22 -0.57 -21.23 -7.54
CA LYS A 22 -0.11 -22.11 -8.62
C LYS A 22 0.09 -21.35 -9.95
N ARG A 23 -0.84 -20.47 -10.31
CA ARG A 23 -0.75 -19.69 -11.56
C ARG A 23 0.36 -18.64 -11.48
N SER A 24 0.62 -18.09 -10.30
CA SER A 24 1.78 -17.24 -10.04
C SER A 24 3.08 -18.00 -10.22
N GLN A 25 3.18 -19.23 -9.71
CA GLN A 25 4.35 -20.08 -9.89
C GLN A 25 4.63 -20.35 -11.37
N GLU A 26 3.62 -20.79 -12.13
CA GLU A 26 3.72 -21.01 -13.58
C GLU A 26 4.21 -19.76 -14.33
N ARG A 27 3.73 -18.58 -13.91
CA ARG A 27 4.17 -17.29 -14.46
C ARG A 27 5.66 -17.05 -14.18
N TYR A 28 6.13 -17.26 -12.95
CA TYR A 28 7.54 -17.02 -12.60
C TYR A 28 8.49 -18.04 -13.24
N GLU A 29 8.06 -19.28 -13.45
CA GLU A 29 8.80 -20.28 -14.24
C GLU A 29 8.97 -19.81 -15.69
N LYS A 30 7.91 -19.32 -16.33
CA LYS A 30 7.98 -18.76 -17.69
C LYS A 30 8.81 -17.49 -17.77
N LEU A 31 8.68 -16.58 -16.80
CA LEU A 31 9.50 -15.36 -16.73
C LEU A 31 10.98 -15.67 -16.53
N ALA A 32 11.32 -16.69 -15.75
CA ALA A 32 12.70 -17.15 -15.61
C ALA A 32 13.23 -17.71 -16.95
N ALA A 33 12.41 -18.50 -17.66
CA ALA A 33 12.78 -19.03 -18.97
C ALA A 33 13.00 -17.96 -20.06
N CYS A 34 12.41 -16.76 -19.89
CA CYS A 34 12.61 -15.66 -20.84
C CYS A 34 14.03 -15.10 -20.87
N ASN A 35 14.86 -15.30 -19.83
CA ASN A 35 16.24 -14.77 -19.76
C ASN A 35 16.36 -13.26 -20.09
N GLY A 36 15.33 -12.47 -19.78
CA GLY A 36 15.29 -11.03 -20.06
C GLY A 36 14.86 -10.65 -21.50
N ASP A 37 14.47 -11.61 -22.33
CA ASP A 37 13.89 -11.32 -23.65
C ASP A 37 12.54 -10.61 -23.51
N LYS A 38 12.45 -9.40 -24.08
CA LYS A 38 11.30 -8.51 -23.95
C LYS A 38 10.04 -9.04 -24.61
N ALA A 39 10.18 -9.68 -25.77
CA ALA A 39 9.06 -10.27 -26.49
C ALA A 39 8.47 -11.46 -25.72
N CYS A 40 9.33 -12.29 -25.12
CA CYS A 40 8.94 -13.37 -24.24
C CYS A 40 8.22 -12.84 -22.98
N VAL A 41 8.77 -11.82 -22.31
CA VAL A 41 8.12 -11.22 -21.13
C VAL A 41 6.74 -10.64 -21.48
N ALA A 42 6.61 -9.96 -22.63
CA ALA A 42 5.33 -9.46 -23.12
C ALA A 42 4.33 -10.58 -23.43
N GLU A 43 4.79 -11.72 -23.93
CA GLU A 43 3.96 -12.89 -24.17
C GLU A 43 3.45 -13.50 -22.84
N VAL A 44 4.32 -13.63 -21.84
CA VAL A 44 3.92 -14.07 -20.50
C VAL A 44 2.89 -13.09 -19.91
N ARG A 45 3.08 -11.78 -20.09
CA ARG A 45 2.09 -10.79 -19.68
C ARG A 45 0.73 -11.02 -20.35
N ARG A 46 0.73 -11.29 -21.67
CA ARG A 46 -0.50 -11.56 -22.43
C ARG A 46 -1.21 -12.84 -22.01
N GLU A 47 -0.47 -13.83 -21.54
CA GLU A 47 -1.01 -15.11 -21.07
C GLU A 47 -1.65 -15.02 -19.67
N PHE A 48 -1.02 -14.29 -18.73
CA PHE A 48 -1.45 -14.27 -17.32
C PHE A 48 -2.21 -12.99 -16.94
N GLY A 49 -2.07 -11.90 -17.69
CA GLY A 49 -2.74 -10.63 -17.45
C GLY A 49 -4.27 -10.75 -17.36
N PRO A 50 -4.95 -11.41 -18.32
CA PRO A 50 -6.41 -11.48 -18.33
C PRO A 50 -7.03 -12.11 -17.08
N GLU A 51 -6.40 -13.13 -16.51
CA GLU A 51 -6.90 -13.77 -15.27
C GLU A 51 -6.76 -12.83 -14.06
N SER A 52 -5.64 -12.10 -13.98
CA SER A 52 -5.45 -11.09 -12.95
C SER A 52 -6.47 -9.95 -13.09
N ASP A 53 -6.76 -9.51 -14.31
CA ASP A 53 -7.75 -8.47 -14.60
C ASP A 53 -9.16 -8.94 -14.27
N GLU A 54 -9.50 -10.19 -14.58
CA GLU A 54 -10.78 -10.80 -14.22
C GLU A 54 -10.97 -10.83 -12.69
N GLN A 55 -9.95 -11.23 -11.92
CA GLN A 55 -10.05 -11.21 -10.44
C GLN A 55 -10.25 -9.79 -9.89
N ARG A 56 -9.58 -8.78 -10.45
CA ARG A 56 -9.80 -7.37 -10.09
C ARG A 56 -11.24 -6.95 -10.41
N GLN A 57 -11.71 -7.30 -11.60
CA GLN A 57 -13.05 -6.96 -12.05
C GLN A 57 -14.12 -7.60 -11.16
N ARG A 58 -13.93 -8.85 -10.70
CA ARG A 58 -14.87 -9.52 -9.78
C ARG A 58 -15.09 -8.74 -8.48
N VAL A 59 -14.04 -8.11 -7.95
CA VAL A 59 -14.15 -7.21 -6.77
C VAL A 59 -14.95 -5.96 -7.12
N GLU A 60 -14.71 -5.39 -8.31
CA GLU A 60 -15.38 -4.18 -8.81
C GLU A 60 -16.81 -4.40 -9.30
N THR A 61 -17.21 -5.63 -9.63
CA THR A 61 -18.52 -5.91 -10.20
C THR A 61 -19.41 -6.77 -9.32
N CYS A 62 -18.96 -7.16 -8.12
CA CYS A 62 -19.81 -7.90 -7.18
C CYS A 62 -21.13 -7.14 -6.94
N SER A 63 -22.26 -7.84 -7.03
CA SER A 63 -23.58 -7.21 -7.22
C SER A 63 -24.46 -7.19 -5.96
N SER A 64 -24.02 -7.82 -4.88
CA SER A 64 -24.73 -7.86 -3.60
C SER A 64 -23.76 -8.09 -2.44
N ALA A 65 -24.21 -7.84 -1.21
CA ALA A 65 -23.39 -8.09 -0.02
C ALA A 65 -22.89 -9.55 0.06
N ALA A 66 -23.75 -10.52 -0.25
CA ALA A 66 -23.40 -11.94 -0.25
C ALA A 66 -22.42 -12.30 -1.39
N ASP A 67 -22.56 -11.66 -2.55
CA ASP A 67 -21.66 -11.86 -3.69
C ASP A 67 -20.26 -11.28 -3.41
N CYS A 68 -20.19 -10.05 -2.89
CA CYS A 68 -18.92 -9.45 -2.47
C CYS A 68 -18.25 -10.23 -1.34
N TYR A 69 -19.03 -10.80 -0.41
CA TYR A 69 -18.51 -11.71 0.61
C TYR A 69 -17.96 -13.02 0.00
N THR A 70 -18.61 -13.56 -1.02
CA THR A 70 -18.12 -14.76 -1.73
C THR A 70 -16.80 -14.46 -2.46
N VAL A 71 -16.68 -13.30 -3.08
CA VAL A 71 -15.41 -12.82 -3.69
C VAL A 71 -14.32 -12.68 -2.62
N GLU A 72 -14.66 -12.07 -1.49
CA GLU A 72 -13.76 -11.89 -0.34
C GLU A 72 -13.20 -13.22 0.19
N GLN A 73 -14.05 -14.23 0.37
CA GLN A 73 -13.62 -15.57 0.79
C GLN A 73 -12.69 -16.24 -0.22
N GLY A 74 -12.95 -16.05 -1.52
CA GLY A 74 -12.05 -16.51 -2.58
C GLY A 74 -10.66 -15.88 -2.49
N LEU A 75 -10.61 -14.57 -2.29
CA LEU A 75 -9.35 -13.83 -2.12
C LEU A 75 -8.59 -14.24 -0.85
N LYS A 76 -9.30 -14.52 0.26
CA LYS A 76 -8.70 -15.08 1.48
C LYS A 76 -8.10 -16.46 1.25
N SER A 77 -8.76 -17.32 0.49
CA SER A 77 -8.21 -18.62 0.10
C SER A 77 -6.91 -18.45 -0.67
N MET A 78 -6.91 -17.57 -1.69
CA MET A 78 -5.70 -17.26 -2.45
C MET A 78 -4.59 -16.73 -1.54
N ARG A 79 -4.88 -15.80 -0.63
CA ARG A 79 -3.90 -15.27 0.33
C ARG A 79 -3.29 -16.36 1.21
N ALA A 80 -4.11 -17.31 1.66
CA ALA A 80 -3.64 -18.45 2.45
C ALA A 80 -2.70 -19.34 1.62
N GLU A 81 -2.99 -19.56 0.34
CA GLU A 81 -2.12 -20.31 -0.58
C GLU A 81 -0.75 -19.62 -0.75
N TYR A 82 -0.73 -18.30 -1.00
CA TYR A 82 0.53 -17.54 -1.09
C TYR A 82 1.34 -17.62 0.21
N SER A 83 0.68 -17.51 1.37
CA SER A 83 1.34 -17.60 2.67
C SER A 83 1.97 -18.98 2.89
N GLN A 84 1.28 -20.06 2.52
CA GLN A 84 1.82 -21.43 2.58
C GLN A 84 3.01 -21.60 1.64
N GLN A 85 2.94 -21.00 0.45
CA GLN A 85 4.04 -21.04 -0.52
C GLN A 85 5.27 -20.28 -0.04
N GLU A 86 5.11 -19.07 0.51
CA GLU A 86 6.20 -18.33 1.16
C GLU A 86 6.84 -19.15 2.28
N ALA A 87 6.03 -19.79 3.12
CA ALA A 87 6.53 -20.62 4.21
C ALA A 87 7.34 -21.82 3.70
N ALA A 88 6.90 -22.46 2.61
CA ALA A 88 7.63 -23.55 1.98
C ALA A 88 8.97 -23.10 1.39
N LEU A 89 9.00 -21.96 0.70
CA LEU A 89 10.23 -21.37 0.15
C LEU A 89 11.19 -20.92 1.25
N ALA A 90 10.68 -20.29 2.31
CA ALA A 90 11.47 -19.89 3.46
C ALA A 90 12.08 -21.09 4.18
N GLU A 91 11.33 -22.18 4.35
CA GLU A 91 11.83 -23.40 4.96
C GLU A 91 12.89 -24.09 4.10
N LYS A 92 12.68 -24.13 2.78
CA LYS A 92 13.69 -24.62 1.81
C LYS A 92 14.98 -23.79 1.91
N ALA A 93 14.86 -22.46 1.90
CA ALA A 93 15.99 -21.55 2.05
C ALA A 93 16.71 -21.71 3.40
N ARG A 94 15.96 -21.95 4.49
CA ARG A 94 16.50 -22.15 5.84
C ARG A 94 17.28 -23.46 5.97
N THR A 95 16.79 -24.53 5.36
CA THR A 95 17.35 -25.89 5.51
C THR A 95 18.45 -26.20 4.50
N GLN A 96 18.35 -25.66 3.28
CA GLN A 96 19.23 -25.99 2.16
C GLN A 96 20.05 -24.77 1.67
N GLY A 97 19.83 -23.60 2.26
CA GLY A 97 20.46 -22.34 1.87
C GLY A 97 19.74 -21.64 0.72
N VAL A 98 19.82 -20.31 0.66
CA VAL A 98 19.15 -19.50 -0.39
C VAL A 98 19.59 -19.89 -1.81
N GLY A 99 20.83 -20.33 -1.98
CA GLY A 99 21.36 -20.79 -3.27
C GLY A 99 20.74 -22.10 -3.80
N SER A 100 19.96 -22.81 -2.99
CA SER A 100 19.19 -23.98 -3.42
C SER A 100 17.85 -23.63 -4.11
N LEU A 101 17.44 -22.36 -4.03
CA LEU A 101 16.26 -21.85 -4.73
C LEU A 101 16.60 -21.62 -6.21
N SER A 102 15.74 -22.10 -7.10
CA SER A 102 15.79 -21.76 -8.51
C SER A 102 15.58 -20.25 -8.74
N GLU A 103 15.98 -19.75 -9.90
CA GLU A 103 15.76 -18.34 -10.27
C GLU A 103 14.27 -17.97 -10.24
N ALA A 104 13.39 -18.90 -10.64
CA ALA A 104 11.94 -18.72 -10.56
C ALA A 104 11.46 -18.60 -9.11
N GLU A 105 11.92 -19.50 -8.22
CA GLU A 105 11.58 -19.47 -6.79
C GLU A 105 12.06 -18.19 -6.10
N GLN A 106 13.25 -17.68 -6.46
CA GLN A 106 13.76 -16.42 -5.89
C GLN A 106 12.93 -15.22 -6.35
N LYS A 107 12.60 -15.15 -7.65
CA LYS A 107 11.75 -14.10 -8.21
C LYS A 107 10.33 -14.14 -7.64
N GLU A 108 9.78 -15.33 -7.49
CA GLU A 108 8.48 -15.56 -6.89
C GLU A 108 8.45 -15.14 -5.43
N TRP A 109 9.46 -15.51 -4.62
CA TRP A 109 9.50 -15.13 -3.22
C TRP A 109 9.53 -13.61 -3.02
N ILE A 110 10.29 -12.88 -3.84
CA ILE A 110 10.32 -11.41 -3.82
C ILE A 110 8.96 -10.83 -4.18
N ALA A 111 8.28 -11.40 -5.17
CA ALA A 111 7.00 -10.91 -5.64
C ALA A 111 5.81 -11.30 -4.76
N ALA A 112 5.89 -12.41 -4.04
CA ALA A 112 4.83 -12.90 -3.15
C ALA A 112 4.47 -11.87 -2.09
N ARG A 113 5.45 -11.11 -1.58
CA ARG A 113 5.22 -9.99 -0.66
C ARG A 113 4.28 -8.93 -1.24
N SER A 114 4.46 -8.60 -2.52
CA SER A 114 3.62 -7.63 -3.24
C SER A 114 2.24 -8.21 -3.54
N ALA A 115 2.17 -9.48 -3.95
CA ALA A 115 0.92 -10.19 -4.23
C ALA A 115 0.03 -10.34 -2.97
N LEU A 116 0.63 -10.65 -1.81
CA LEU A 116 -0.06 -10.70 -0.52
C LEU A 116 -0.64 -9.34 -0.13
N THR A 117 0.11 -8.26 -0.37
CA THR A 117 -0.36 -6.89 -0.10
C THR A 117 -1.54 -6.50 -1.01
N GLU A 118 -1.48 -6.89 -2.28
CA GLU A 118 -2.59 -6.68 -3.22
C GLU A 118 -3.83 -7.48 -2.79
N LEU A 119 -3.67 -8.76 -2.42
CA LEU A 119 -4.77 -9.59 -1.93
C LEU A 119 -5.43 -8.97 -0.68
N ASP A 120 -4.65 -8.46 0.27
CA ASP A 120 -5.16 -7.76 1.44
C ASP A 120 -5.98 -6.52 1.06
N SER A 121 -5.52 -5.74 0.08
CA SER A 121 -6.27 -4.59 -0.45
C SER A 121 -7.62 -5.01 -1.05
N GLN A 122 -7.64 -6.07 -1.85
CA GLN A 122 -8.84 -6.54 -2.54
C GLN A 122 -9.85 -7.22 -1.60
N ILE A 123 -9.38 -7.92 -0.57
CA ILE A 123 -10.20 -8.47 0.52
C ILE A 123 -10.93 -7.33 1.22
N ASN A 124 -10.20 -6.27 1.60
CA ASN A 124 -10.79 -5.11 2.28
C ASN A 124 -11.78 -4.36 1.39
N LEU A 125 -11.47 -4.19 0.11
CA LEU A 125 -12.37 -3.55 -0.85
C LEU A 125 -13.68 -4.35 -1.02
N SER A 126 -13.57 -5.67 -1.14
CA SER A 126 -14.74 -6.57 -1.24
C SER A 126 -15.63 -6.48 -0.01
N LEU A 127 -15.02 -6.47 1.19
CA LEU A 127 -15.74 -6.37 2.45
C LEU A 127 -16.43 -5.01 2.62
N HIS A 128 -15.75 -3.92 2.27
CA HIS A 128 -16.33 -2.57 2.28
C HIS A 128 -17.53 -2.47 1.34
N ARG A 129 -17.41 -3.00 0.12
CA ARG A 129 -18.53 -3.06 -0.83
C ARG A 129 -19.71 -3.83 -0.26
N ALA A 130 -19.44 -4.99 0.34
CA ALA A 130 -20.47 -5.78 1.01
C ALA A 130 -21.20 -5.00 2.11
N GLN A 131 -20.47 -4.22 2.89
CA GLN A 131 -21.04 -3.34 3.92
C GLN A 131 -21.93 -2.24 3.32
N THR A 132 -21.46 -1.56 2.27
CA THR A 132 -22.23 -0.49 1.62
C THR A 132 -23.51 -0.98 0.96
N MET A 133 -23.59 -2.27 0.61
CA MET A 133 -24.76 -2.93 0.03
C MET A 133 -25.79 -3.40 1.08
N GLY A 134 -25.67 -2.93 2.33
CA GLY A 134 -26.62 -3.25 3.41
C GLY A 134 -26.14 -4.34 4.37
N GLY A 135 -24.97 -4.94 4.11
CA GLY A 135 -24.35 -5.97 4.96
C GLY A 135 -25.18 -7.25 5.08
N SER A 136 -24.52 -8.33 5.51
CA SER A 136 -25.16 -9.53 6.05
C SER A 136 -24.66 -9.75 7.48
N ALA A 137 -25.25 -10.70 8.21
CA ALA A 137 -24.76 -11.04 9.55
C ALA A 137 -23.30 -11.56 9.49
N GLU A 138 -22.98 -12.31 8.44
CA GLU A 138 -21.64 -12.84 8.14
C GLU A 138 -20.66 -11.71 7.82
N VAL A 139 -21.04 -10.77 6.94
CA VAL A 139 -20.23 -9.60 6.62
C VAL A 139 -19.99 -8.73 7.85
N SER A 140 -21.00 -8.56 8.71
CA SER A 140 -20.88 -7.78 9.95
C SER A 140 -19.98 -8.46 10.98
N ALA A 141 -20.07 -9.79 11.11
CA ALA A 141 -19.19 -10.58 11.96
C ALA A 141 -17.74 -10.54 11.45
N GLU A 142 -17.54 -10.64 10.14
CA GLU A 142 -16.21 -10.57 9.52
C GLU A 142 -15.61 -9.16 9.63
N ILE A 143 -16.40 -8.11 9.40
CA ILE A 143 -16.00 -6.72 9.70
C ILE A 143 -15.65 -6.58 11.17
N THR A 144 -16.38 -7.20 12.09
CA THR A 144 -16.03 -7.20 13.52
C THR A 144 -14.74 -7.97 13.79
N ASN A 145 -14.41 -9.02 13.04
CA ASN A 145 -13.16 -9.75 13.17
C ASN A 145 -11.97 -8.93 12.61
N VAL A 146 -12.16 -8.32 11.44
CA VAL A 146 -11.15 -7.50 10.74
C VAL A 146 -10.96 -6.15 11.44
N MET A 147 -12.05 -5.43 11.74
CA MET A 147 -12.07 -4.12 12.41
C MET A 147 -12.14 -4.20 13.95
N GLY A 148 -12.47 -5.34 14.56
CA GLY A 148 -12.36 -5.50 16.03
C GLY A 148 -10.93 -5.47 16.54
N HIS A 149 -9.95 -5.70 15.65
CA HIS A 149 -8.54 -5.45 15.91
C HIS A 149 -8.13 -3.97 15.72
N ALA A 150 -9.02 -3.13 15.18
CA ALA A 150 -8.80 -1.70 14.92
C ALA A 150 -10.03 -0.89 15.36
N ALA A 151 -10.13 -0.58 16.64
CA ALA A 151 -11.28 0.12 17.24
C ALA A 151 -11.63 1.45 16.55
N ILE A 152 -12.56 1.42 15.59
CA ILE A 152 -13.36 2.57 15.16
C ILE A 152 -14.80 2.08 14.98
N ALA A 153 -15.65 2.46 15.95
CA ALA A 153 -17.09 2.34 15.81
C ALA A 153 -17.59 3.26 14.69
N SER A 154 -18.42 2.75 13.80
CA SER A 154 -19.32 3.55 12.96
C SER A 154 -20.72 2.93 13.01
N ALA A 155 -21.69 3.76 13.35
CA ALA A 155 -23.00 3.41 13.87
C ALA A 155 -23.92 2.59 12.94
N ALA A 156 -24.50 1.53 13.50
CA ALA A 156 -25.90 1.16 13.30
C ALA A 156 -26.45 0.63 14.64
N GLY A 157 -27.35 1.38 15.27
CA GLY A 157 -27.93 0.97 16.56
C GLY A 157 -28.90 -0.20 16.39
N VAL A 158 -28.83 -1.21 17.26
CA VAL A 158 -29.68 -1.37 18.46
C VAL A 158 -29.31 -2.65 19.25
N ALA A 159 -29.43 -2.51 20.57
CA ALA A 159 -29.71 -3.53 21.59
C ALA A 159 -28.59 -4.49 22.07
N GLY A 160 -28.22 -4.34 23.36
CA GLY A 160 -27.78 -5.44 24.21
C GLY A 160 -26.35 -5.34 24.70
N GLY A 161 -26.12 -4.57 25.78
CA GLY A 161 -24.83 -4.55 26.46
C GLY A 161 -24.51 -5.85 27.18
N ILE A 162 -23.22 -6.15 27.31
CA ILE A 162 -22.58 -6.72 28.51
C ILE A 162 -21.07 -6.65 28.36
N SER A 163 -20.42 -5.91 29.24
CA SER A 163 -18.97 -5.96 29.47
C SER A 163 -18.60 -7.26 30.20
N LYS A 164 -17.55 -7.97 29.78
CA LYS A 164 -16.61 -8.65 30.71
C LYS A 164 -15.30 -9.10 30.05
N ALA A 165 -14.21 -8.78 30.76
CA ALA A 165 -12.79 -9.12 30.55
C ALA A 165 -12.52 -10.64 30.39
N THR A 166 -11.39 -11.14 29.86
CA THR A 166 -9.99 -10.99 30.36
C THR A 166 -8.95 -11.62 29.41
N SER A 167 -7.84 -10.89 29.20
CA SER A 167 -6.41 -11.28 29.15
C SER A 167 -5.84 -12.40 28.22
N LYS A 168 -4.69 -12.02 27.62
CA LYS A 168 -3.53 -12.80 27.13
C LYS A 168 -3.65 -13.51 25.78
N GLU A 169 -3.08 -12.91 24.74
CA GLU A 169 -1.81 -13.34 24.15
C GLU A 169 -1.23 -12.26 23.23
N SER A 170 0.06 -11.99 23.38
CA SER A 170 0.83 -11.02 22.60
C SER A 170 1.33 -11.71 21.33
N VAL A 171 0.65 -11.49 20.21
CA VAL A 171 1.19 -11.71 18.88
C VAL A 171 1.16 -10.37 18.16
N THR A 172 2.33 -9.81 17.91
CA THR A 172 2.53 -8.59 17.12
C THR A 172 2.22 -8.90 15.65
N THR A 173 0.95 -8.85 15.28
CA THR A 173 0.48 -8.88 13.89
C THR A 173 0.50 -7.44 13.37
N GLY A 174 1.24 -7.20 12.28
CA GLY A 174 1.50 -5.87 11.72
C GLY A 174 0.23 -5.06 11.48
N GLN A 175 0.26 -3.80 11.91
CA GLN A 175 -0.79 -2.81 11.75
C GLN A 175 -1.04 -2.53 10.25
N ASN A 176 -2.17 -2.97 9.71
CA ASN A 176 -2.61 -2.61 8.36
C ASN A 176 -2.80 -1.10 8.27
N SER A 177 -1.87 -0.44 7.58
CA SER A 177 -1.89 1.01 7.38
C SER A 177 -2.82 1.35 6.21
N PRO A 178 -3.78 2.28 6.37
CA PRO A 178 -4.64 2.72 5.27
C PRO A 178 -3.79 3.25 4.10
N ILE A 179 -3.98 2.71 2.90
CA ILE A 179 -3.29 3.16 1.69
C ILE A 179 -3.88 4.50 1.24
N VAL A 180 -3.01 5.41 0.80
CA VAL A 180 -3.41 6.72 0.33
C VAL A 180 -4.32 6.64 -0.91
N PRO A 181 -5.41 7.43 -0.96
CA PRO A 181 -6.31 7.47 -2.13
C PRO A 181 -5.57 7.81 -3.43
N GLY A 182 -5.88 7.12 -4.52
CA GLY A 182 -5.20 7.33 -5.81
C GLY A 182 -4.07 6.34 -6.10
N GLY A 183 -4.04 5.19 -5.43
CA GLY A 183 -3.09 4.10 -5.70
C GLY A 183 -1.90 4.05 -4.73
N GLY A 184 -1.99 4.74 -3.59
CA GLY A 184 -0.92 4.80 -2.59
C GLY A 184 0.18 5.79 -2.92
N LEU A 185 1.12 5.96 -1.99
CA LEU A 185 2.22 6.90 -2.15
C LEU A 185 3.11 6.58 -3.36
N ALA A 186 3.24 5.31 -3.76
CA ALA A 186 4.00 4.93 -4.95
C ALA A 186 3.37 5.48 -6.24
N ALA A 187 2.03 5.45 -6.37
CA ALA A 187 1.35 6.05 -7.52
C ALA A 187 1.56 7.57 -7.56
N HIS A 188 1.56 8.22 -6.39
CA HIS A 188 1.86 9.64 -6.30
C HIS A 188 3.31 9.99 -6.63
N GLU A 189 4.28 9.11 -6.34
CA GLU A 189 5.66 9.29 -6.79
C GLU A 189 5.80 9.12 -8.31
N ALA A 190 5.13 8.13 -8.89
CA ALA A 190 5.08 7.95 -10.34
C ALA A 190 4.47 9.19 -11.03
N ALA A 191 3.51 9.87 -10.38
CA ALA A 191 2.95 11.15 -10.83
C ALA A 191 3.85 12.37 -10.55
N GLY A 192 5.11 12.18 -10.15
CA GLY A 192 6.08 13.26 -9.89
C GLY A 192 6.10 13.76 -8.44
N GLY A 193 5.57 12.98 -7.50
CA GLY A 193 5.80 13.12 -6.06
C GLY A 193 7.17 12.58 -5.64
N HIS A 194 7.54 12.81 -4.38
CA HIS A 194 8.83 12.35 -3.84
C HIS A 194 8.80 12.17 -2.31
N LEU A 195 7.64 11.75 -1.77
CA LEU A 195 7.46 11.57 -0.34
C LEU A 195 8.24 10.35 0.18
N ILE A 196 8.12 9.19 -0.49
CA ILE A 196 8.81 7.96 -0.12
C ILE A 196 10.33 8.18 -0.28
N ASP A 197 10.76 8.62 -1.47
CA ASP A 197 12.17 8.76 -1.79
C ASP A 197 12.91 9.66 -0.80
N ARG A 198 12.29 10.78 -0.38
CA ARG A 198 13.00 11.81 0.40
C ARG A 198 12.71 11.81 1.89
N HIS A 199 11.64 11.14 2.32
CA HIS A 199 11.10 11.29 3.68
C HIS A 199 10.61 9.98 4.32
N VAL A 200 10.96 8.82 3.78
CA VAL A 200 10.63 7.52 4.40
C VAL A 200 11.89 6.71 4.72
N GLY A 201 11.96 6.18 5.94
CA GLY A 201 13.00 5.25 6.37
C GLY A 201 14.43 5.82 6.38
N LYS A 202 14.61 7.15 6.41
CA LYS A 202 15.94 7.76 6.49
C LYS A 202 16.51 7.61 7.88
N THR A 203 17.78 7.22 7.93
CA THR A 203 18.56 7.14 9.15
C THR A 203 18.87 8.52 9.71
N GLU A 204 19.11 8.58 11.01
CA GLU A 204 19.56 9.80 11.68
C GLU A 204 20.83 10.40 11.04
N ALA A 205 21.79 9.55 10.65
CA ALA A 205 23.01 9.97 9.96
C ALA A 205 22.73 10.65 8.62
N GLU A 206 21.80 10.13 7.82
CA GLU A 206 21.39 10.75 6.56
C GLU A 206 20.70 12.11 6.78
N LEU A 207 19.85 12.21 7.81
CA LEU A 207 19.18 13.47 8.15
C LEU A 207 20.17 14.52 8.67
N LEU A 208 21.11 14.13 9.53
CA LEU A 208 22.21 14.97 10.01
C LEU A 208 23.08 15.46 8.85
N ASN A 209 23.42 14.57 7.92
CA ASN A 209 24.18 14.93 6.73
C ASN A 209 23.40 15.95 5.89
N ARG A 210 22.09 15.74 5.69
CA ARG A 210 21.23 16.64 4.90
C ARG A 210 21.12 18.04 5.52
N VAL A 211 21.01 18.16 6.85
CA VAL A 211 21.00 19.49 7.50
C VAL A 211 22.39 20.11 7.61
N SER A 212 23.47 19.34 7.48
CA SER A 212 24.84 19.86 7.56
C SER A 212 25.33 20.35 6.20
N THR A 213 25.13 19.55 5.15
CA THR A 213 25.63 19.80 3.79
C THR A 213 24.62 20.52 2.90
N GLY A 214 23.32 20.30 3.13
CA GLY A 214 22.26 20.91 2.34
C GLY A 214 21.87 22.31 2.84
N ASN A 215 20.93 22.94 2.14
CA ASN A 215 20.39 24.27 2.47
C ASN A 215 19.11 24.23 3.33
N VAL A 216 18.80 23.08 3.95
CA VAL A 216 17.59 22.93 4.78
C VAL A 216 17.91 23.16 6.26
N LYS A 217 17.00 23.83 6.98
CA LYS A 217 17.12 24.03 8.44
C LYS A 217 16.76 22.79 9.24
N THR A 218 15.89 21.96 8.66
CA THR A 218 15.34 20.75 9.28
C THR A 218 15.25 19.66 8.24
N ALA A 219 15.51 18.42 8.65
CA ALA A 219 15.28 17.24 7.83
C ALA A 219 14.58 16.18 8.69
N SER A 220 13.54 15.58 8.14
CA SER A 220 12.70 14.62 8.86
C SER A 220 12.31 13.46 7.95
N SER A 221 11.98 12.33 8.59
CA SER A 221 11.57 11.09 7.94
C SER A 221 10.54 10.35 8.76
N PHE A 222 9.52 9.82 8.08
CA PHE A 222 8.65 8.80 8.65
C PHE A 222 9.48 7.55 8.99
N THR A 223 9.02 6.79 9.98
CA THR A 223 9.66 5.55 10.41
C THR A 223 9.78 4.55 9.27
N ASP A 224 8.68 4.34 8.55
CA ASP A 224 8.58 3.40 7.43
C ASP A 224 7.45 3.80 6.48
N ARG A 225 7.36 3.08 5.35
CA ARG A 225 6.37 3.36 4.31
C ARG A 225 4.94 3.18 4.82
N ALA A 226 4.70 2.18 5.67
CA ALA A 226 3.37 1.91 6.22
C ALA A 226 2.89 3.11 7.08
N THR A 227 3.76 3.62 7.94
CA THR A 227 3.51 4.82 8.75
C THR A 227 3.24 6.04 7.87
N ALA A 228 4.03 6.23 6.81
CA ALA A 228 3.85 7.33 5.87
C ALA A 228 2.49 7.26 5.14
N GLU A 229 2.09 6.07 4.66
CA GLU A 229 0.79 5.83 4.04
C GLU A 229 -0.33 6.15 5.04
N ALA A 230 -0.30 5.56 6.24
CA ALA A 230 -1.32 5.76 7.26
C ALA A 230 -1.50 7.23 7.66
N VAL A 231 -0.38 7.93 7.90
CA VAL A 231 -0.40 9.35 8.27
C VAL A 231 -0.96 10.19 7.14
N THR A 232 -0.53 9.93 5.91
CA THR A 232 -0.96 10.71 4.76
C THR A 232 -2.45 10.49 4.46
N SER A 233 -2.94 9.26 4.54
CA SER A 233 -4.36 8.92 4.42
C SER A 233 -5.20 9.66 5.45
N ARG A 234 -4.82 9.61 6.73
CA ARG A 234 -5.53 10.32 7.81
C ARG A 234 -5.47 11.84 7.65
N ALA A 235 -4.35 12.38 7.17
CA ALA A 235 -4.21 13.80 6.88
C ALA A 235 -5.22 14.23 5.80
N ILE A 236 -5.34 13.44 4.74
CA ILE A 236 -6.29 13.67 3.64
C ILE A 236 -7.73 13.60 4.15
N ASP A 237 -8.08 12.54 4.88
CA ASP A 237 -9.43 12.35 5.43
C ASP A 237 -9.84 13.49 6.37
N GLY A 238 -8.93 13.92 7.25
CA GLY A 238 -9.16 15.06 8.15
C GLY A 238 -9.27 16.42 7.45
N ASN A 239 -8.83 16.53 6.20
CA ASN A 239 -8.78 17.80 5.45
C ASN A 239 -9.65 17.82 4.20
N GLN A 240 -10.59 16.88 4.03
CA GLN A 240 -11.42 16.73 2.82
C GLN A 240 -12.13 18.02 2.39
N SER A 241 -12.66 18.83 3.32
CA SER A 241 -13.30 20.11 2.95
C SER A 241 -12.30 21.08 2.31
N LYS A 242 -11.12 21.24 2.92
CA LYS A 242 -10.04 22.10 2.43
C LYS A 242 -9.54 21.64 1.06
N ILE A 243 -9.49 20.32 0.84
CA ILE A 243 -9.11 19.72 -0.43
C ILE A 243 -10.17 20.01 -1.50
N ARG A 244 -11.47 19.83 -1.22
CA ARG A 244 -12.55 20.15 -2.19
C ARG A 244 -12.56 21.63 -2.58
N ASP A 245 -12.41 22.52 -1.61
CA ASP A 245 -12.34 23.97 -1.85
C ASP A 245 -11.11 24.34 -2.68
N TYR A 246 -9.98 23.68 -2.40
CA TYR A 246 -8.78 23.81 -3.22
C TYR A 246 -9.03 23.32 -4.65
N LEU A 247 -9.54 22.10 -4.85
CA LEU A 247 -9.75 21.54 -6.18
C LEU A 247 -10.71 22.38 -7.05
N SER A 248 -11.74 22.98 -6.44
CA SER A 248 -12.72 23.83 -7.14
C SER A 248 -12.24 25.27 -7.38
N GLY A 249 -11.22 25.75 -6.66
CA GLY A 249 -10.62 27.08 -6.85
C GLY A 249 -9.49 27.11 -7.88
N SER A 250 -9.02 28.31 -8.26
CA SER A 250 -8.03 28.51 -9.33
C SER A 250 -6.71 29.18 -8.93
N GLN A 251 -6.56 29.67 -7.69
CA GLN A 251 -5.48 30.62 -7.37
C GLN A 251 -4.19 30.04 -6.77
N LYS A 252 -4.23 28.86 -6.12
CA LYS A 252 -3.06 28.28 -5.43
C LYS A 252 -2.47 27.12 -6.21
N ALA A 253 -1.16 27.09 -6.43
CA ALA A 253 -0.47 25.98 -7.09
C ALA A 253 -0.35 24.72 -6.23
N TYR A 254 -0.32 24.89 -4.90
CA TYR A 254 -0.18 23.82 -3.91
C TYR A 254 -1.14 24.02 -2.74
N LEU A 255 -1.49 22.93 -2.08
CA LEU A 255 -2.20 22.94 -0.80
C LEU A 255 -1.38 22.17 0.25
N GLU A 256 -1.16 22.82 1.38
CA GLU A 256 -0.62 22.18 2.58
C GLU A 256 -1.77 21.69 3.47
N ILE A 257 -1.72 20.43 3.88
CA ILE A 257 -2.61 19.82 4.87
C ILE A 257 -1.76 19.26 5.99
N ASP A 258 -2.19 19.50 7.23
CA ASP A 258 -1.45 19.08 8.41
C ASP A 258 -2.14 17.88 9.08
N TYR A 259 -1.34 17.03 9.70
CA TYR A 259 -1.76 15.91 10.53
C TYR A 259 -1.19 16.10 11.93
N GLN A 260 -2.02 15.87 12.95
CA GLN A 260 -1.62 15.90 14.35
C GLN A 260 -1.89 14.57 15.02
N SER A 261 -0.95 14.14 15.86
CA SER A 261 -1.07 12.94 16.68
C SER A 261 -0.27 13.11 17.96
N SER A 262 -0.58 12.27 18.96
CA SER A 262 0.23 12.10 20.17
C SER A 262 1.19 10.92 20.07
N SER A 263 1.09 10.09 19.03
CA SER A 263 1.97 8.94 18.80
C SER A 263 3.14 9.31 17.89
N PRO A 264 4.38 8.84 18.18
CA PRO A 264 5.52 9.05 17.29
C PRO A 264 5.28 8.42 15.92
N ILE A 265 5.57 9.19 14.86
CA ILE A 265 5.41 8.76 13.46
C ILE A 265 6.73 8.81 12.67
N GLY A 266 7.79 9.29 13.30
CA GLY A 266 9.09 9.44 12.68
C GLY A 266 10.05 10.27 13.51
N ILE A 267 11.11 10.73 12.86
CA ILE A 267 12.19 11.50 13.47
C ILE A 267 12.46 12.79 12.68
N SER A 268 12.99 13.80 13.37
CA SER A 268 13.41 15.07 12.80
C SER A 268 14.75 15.52 13.39
N VAL A 269 15.58 16.13 12.56
CA VAL A 269 16.87 16.73 12.93
C VAL A 269 16.84 18.19 12.53
N SER A 270 17.22 19.07 13.46
CA SER A 270 17.46 20.49 13.17
C SER A 270 18.96 20.74 12.94
N ARG A 271 19.31 21.72 12.11
CA ARG A 271 20.71 22.11 11.89
C ARG A 271 21.39 22.47 13.21
N GLY A 272 22.53 21.85 13.46
CA GLY A 272 23.30 22.04 14.69
C GLY A 272 22.82 21.22 15.90
N ALA A 273 21.72 20.47 15.76
CA ALA A 273 21.35 19.49 16.77
C ALA A 273 22.33 18.30 16.75
N PRO A 274 22.69 17.75 17.93
CA PRO A 274 23.61 16.62 18.02
C PRO A 274 22.95 15.30 17.61
N SER A 275 21.62 15.23 17.62
CA SER A 275 20.85 14.02 17.37
C SER A 275 19.43 14.31 16.85
N ALA A 276 18.76 13.27 16.36
CA ALA A 276 17.36 13.31 15.98
C ALA A 276 16.40 13.29 17.19
N THR A 277 15.22 13.86 17.02
CA THR A 277 14.11 13.82 17.98
C THR A 277 12.90 13.14 17.37
N GLN A 278 12.17 12.35 18.16
CA GLN A 278 10.88 11.80 17.73
C GLN A 278 9.86 12.93 17.53
N VAL A 279 9.01 12.77 16.52
CA VAL A 279 7.98 13.73 16.15
C VAL A 279 6.66 13.01 15.86
N THR A 280 5.55 13.68 16.16
CA THR A 280 4.20 13.09 16.13
C THR A 280 3.28 13.73 15.08
N ASN A 281 3.65 14.89 14.55
CA ASN A 281 2.88 15.65 13.57
C ASN A 281 3.50 15.52 12.18
N ALA A 282 2.72 15.76 11.14
CA ALA A 282 3.22 15.78 9.76
C ALA A 282 2.54 16.86 8.93
N ARG A 283 3.22 17.25 7.85
CA ARG A 283 2.67 18.08 6.78
C ARG A 283 2.73 17.34 5.47
N ILE A 284 1.61 17.36 4.74
CA ILE A 284 1.49 16.82 3.39
C ILE A 284 1.22 17.99 2.44
N VAL A 285 1.88 17.98 1.28
CA VAL A 285 1.73 18.99 0.24
C VAL A 285 1.16 18.32 -1.01
N ILE A 286 0.01 18.80 -1.48
CA ILE A 286 -0.64 18.30 -2.70
C ILE A 286 -0.65 19.36 -3.80
N ALA A 287 -0.64 18.93 -5.05
CA ALA A 287 -0.80 19.76 -6.24
C ALA A 287 -2.00 19.25 -7.05
N ARG A 288 -2.74 20.14 -7.72
CA ARG A 288 -3.80 19.71 -8.64
C ARG A 288 -3.17 18.91 -9.77
N ASP A 289 -3.80 17.78 -10.07
CA ASP A 289 -3.38 16.89 -11.13
C ASP A 289 -4.61 16.18 -11.70
N PRO A 290 -5.18 16.69 -12.79
CA PRO A 290 -6.36 16.09 -13.42
C PRO A 290 -6.12 14.67 -13.98
N SER A 291 -4.85 14.25 -14.12
CA SER A 291 -4.52 12.89 -14.55
C SER A 291 -4.67 11.86 -13.44
N MET A 292 -4.68 12.30 -12.17
CA MET A 292 -4.88 11.44 -11.02
C MET A 292 -6.38 11.22 -10.75
N PRO A 293 -6.80 10.01 -10.34
CA PRO A 293 -8.22 9.73 -10.02
C PRO A 293 -8.82 10.64 -8.94
N THR A 294 -7.98 11.12 -8.01
CA THR A 294 -8.36 12.03 -6.93
C THR A 294 -8.39 13.51 -7.35
N GLY A 295 -7.95 13.83 -8.57
CA GLY A 295 -7.77 15.21 -9.06
C GLY A 295 -6.56 15.94 -8.48
N TYR A 296 -5.73 15.26 -7.67
CA TYR A 296 -4.49 15.79 -7.13
C TYR A 296 -3.42 14.71 -7.02
N ARG A 297 -2.16 15.14 -7.03
CA ARG A 297 -1.03 14.32 -6.61
C ARG A 297 -0.46 14.81 -5.28
N ILE A 298 0.09 13.90 -4.48
CA ILE A 298 0.95 14.26 -3.36
C ILE A 298 2.32 14.61 -3.92
N VAL A 299 2.75 15.83 -3.67
CA VAL A 299 4.07 16.32 -4.07
C VAL A 299 5.12 15.78 -3.12
N THR A 300 4.85 15.97 -1.83
CA THR A 300 5.73 15.55 -0.75
C THR A 300 4.96 15.50 0.55
N GLY A 301 5.58 14.92 1.58
CA GLY A 301 5.09 14.96 2.94
C GLY A 301 6.21 14.58 3.89
N TYR A 302 6.18 15.14 5.08
CA TYR A 302 7.25 14.94 6.04
C TYR A 302 6.78 15.18 7.47
N PRO A 303 7.36 14.48 8.46
CA PRO A 303 7.09 14.77 9.86
C PRO A 303 7.55 16.18 10.24
N THR A 304 6.83 16.81 11.17
CA THR A 304 7.09 18.16 11.68
C THR A 304 7.22 18.12 13.21
N PRO A 305 8.24 18.79 13.79
CA PRO A 305 8.35 18.98 15.24
C PRO A 305 7.14 19.69 15.86
#